data_AF-A0A5M4DBL1-F1
#
_entry.id   AF-A0A5M4DBL1-F1
#
_cell.length_a   1.000
_cell.length_b   1.000
_cell.length_c   1.000
_cell.angle_alpha   90.00
_cell.angle_beta   90.00
_cell.angle_gamma   90.00
#
_symmetry.space_group_name_H-M   'P 1'
#
loop_
_entity.id
_entity.type
_entity.pdbx_description
1 polymer ?
#
loop_
_entity_poly.entity_id
_entity_poly.type
_entity_poly.pdbx_seq_one_letter_code
_entity_poly.pdbx_strand_id
1 'polypeptide(L)'
;MSIYVDDSTRVVVAGMTGREGSFHAQQMLEYGTKVVAGVTPGKAGSEHLGLPVFDTVRDAVSATDANSAVIFVPAPFAADSVIECADAGIPFITLITEGVPAHDMVRVNAKLKRESRSLLLGGNCAGIISPGKCKIGIMPGNIFQPGPVGLVSRSGTLTYEIVWELTRAGLGQTTCVGIGGDPVPGLR
;
A
#
# COMPACT_ATOMS: atom_id res chain seq x y z
N MET A 1 -4.32 -18.89 -5.61
CA MET A 1 -3.10 -18.21 -6.09
C MET A 1 -3.24 -16.73 -5.78
N SER A 2 -2.20 -16.06 -5.29
CA SER A 2 -2.18 -14.61 -5.02
C SER A 2 -0.97 -13.99 -5.72
N ILE A 3 -1.04 -12.70 -6.06
CA ILE A 3 0.09 -11.95 -6.64
C ILE A 3 0.49 -10.79 -5.74
N TYR A 4 1.78 -10.46 -5.73
CA TYR A 4 2.44 -9.37 -4.99
C TYR A 4 2.34 -9.40 -3.45
N VAL A 5 1.17 -9.73 -2.89
CA VAL A 5 0.92 -9.74 -1.45
C VAL A 5 0.25 -11.04 -0.99
N ASP A 6 0.70 -11.54 0.14
CA ASP A 6 0.22 -12.78 0.80
C ASP A 6 0.55 -12.77 2.30
N ASP A 7 0.41 -13.93 2.96
CA ASP A 7 0.64 -14.11 4.39
C ASP A 7 2.10 -13.84 4.84
N SER A 8 3.05 -13.81 3.90
CA SER A 8 4.46 -13.50 4.18
C SER A 8 4.78 -12.00 4.11
N THR A 9 3.84 -11.18 3.62
CA THR A 9 4.01 -9.74 3.47
C THR A 9 4.05 -9.05 4.82
N ARG A 10 5.08 -8.23 5.07
CA ARG A 10 5.31 -7.42 6.27
C ARG A 10 5.32 -5.95 5.87
N VAL A 11 4.36 -5.19 6.37
CA VAL A 11 4.02 -3.86 5.89
C VAL A 11 4.52 -2.78 6.84
N VAL A 12 5.29 -1.82 6.33
CA VAL A 12 5.54 -0.54 7.00
C VAL A 12 4.55 0.53 6.51
N VAL A 13 4.05 1.36 7.41
CA VAL A 13 3.11 2.43 7.10
C VAL A 13 3.80 3.80 7.18
N ALA A 14 4.04 4.43 6.04
CA ALA A 14 4.54 5.81 5.99
C ALA A 14 3.38 6.80 6.21
N GLY A 15 3.52 7.67 7.23
CA GLY A 15 2.45 8.55 7.69
C GLY A 15 1.48 7.89 8.68
N MET A 16 1.90 6.82 9.38
CA MET A 16 1.03 6.01 10.25
C MET A 16 0.32 6.82 11.36
N THR A 17 0.97 7.84 11.90
CA THR A 17 0.40 8.63 13.01
C THR A 17 -0.53 9.76 12.54
N GLY A 18 -0.71 9.94 11.22
CA GLY A 18 -1.72 10.82 10.64
C GLY A 18 -3.12 10.19 10.70
N ARG A 19 -4.17 11.00 10.48
CA ARG A 19 -5.58 10.54 10.57
C ARG A 19 -5.88 9.34 9.66
N GLU A 20 -5.58 9.47 8.37
CA GLU A 20 -5.83 8.39 7.38
C GLU A 20 -4.90 7.20 7.59
N GLY A 21 -3.61 7.46 7.85
CA GLY A 21 -2.63 6.40 8.12
C GLY A 21 -3.01 5.57 9.34
N SER A 22 -3.46 6.20 10.42
CA SER A 22 -3.91 5.53 11.64
C SER A 22 -5.15 4.70 11.39
N PHE A 23 -6.17 5.30 10.77
CA PHE A 23 -7.43 4.62 10.51
C PHE A 23 -7.22 3.38 9.63
N HIS A 24 -6.50 3.52 8.52
CA HIS A 24 -6.29 2.40 7.61
C HIS A 24 -5.25 1.39 8.11
N ALA A 25 -4.25 1.79 8.91
CA ALA A 25 -3.38 0.84 9.61
C ALA A 25 -4.16 -0.05 10.57
N GLN A 26 -5.07 0.52 11.35
CA GLN A 26 -5.95 -0.25 12.23
C GLN A 26 -6.82 -1.22 11.42
N GLN A 27 -7.43 -0.77 10.32
CA GLN A 27 -8.24 -1.65 9.45
C GLN A 27 -7.42 -2.76 8.78
N MET A 28 -6.14 -2.52 8.47
CA MET A 28 -5.24 -3.55 7.95
C MET A 28 -4.91 -4.59 9.03
N LEU A 29 -4.63 -4.14 10.26
CA LEU A 29 -4.40 -5.02 11.41
C LEU A 29 -5.63 -5.90 11.71
N GLU A 30 -6.82 -5.28 11.76
CA GLU A 30 -8.10 -5.99 11.98
C GLU A 30 -8.41 -7.01 10.87
N TYR A 31 -7.94 -6.75 9.64
CA TYR A 31 -8.05 -7.69 8.53
C TYR A 31 -7.08 -8.88 8.62
N GLY A 32 -6.01 -8.76 9.43
CA GLY A 32 -4.96 -9.77 9.56
C GLY A 32 -3.68 -9.46 8.76
N THR A 33 -3.57 -8.28 8.15
CA THR A 33 -2.32 -7.85 7.52
C THR A 33 -1.23 -7.69 8.59
N LYS A 34 -0.02 -8.22 8.32
CA LYS A 34 1.14 -8.05 9.20
C LYS A 34 1.75 -6.65 9.04
N VAL A 35 1.12 -5.66 9.65
CA VAL A 35 1.72 -4.34 9.82
C VAL A 35 2.78 -4.43 10.91
N VAL A 36 4.03 -4.06 10.60
CA VAL A 36 5.17 -4.28 11.50
C VAL A 36 5.75 -3.00 12.08
N ALA A 37 5.54 -1.86 11.43
CA ALA A 37 6.06 -0.58 11.88
C ALA A 37 5.32 0.60 11.24
N GLY A 38 5.40 1.75 11.90
CA GLY A 38 5.05 3.05 11.32
C GLY A 38 6.28 3.92 11.08
N VAL A 39 6.18 4.81 10.11
CA VAL A 39 7.17 5.88 9.89
C VAL A 39 6.47 7.21 10.01
N THR A 40 6.98 8.08 10.88
CA THR A 40 6.60 9.49 10.95
C THR A 40 7.79 10.29 11.48
N PRO A 41 8.45 11.11 10.64
CA PRO A 41 9.57 11.93 11.07
C PRO A 41 9.24 12.81 12.29
N GLY A 42 10.16 12.83 13.25
CA GLY A 42 10.02 13.52 14.54
C GLY A 42 9.25 12.73 15.61
N LYS A 43 8.93 11.45 15.35
CA LYS A 43 8.19 10.59 16.29
C LYS A 43 8.87 9.23 16.55
N ALA A 44 10.14 9.06 16.17
CA ALA A 44 10.88 7.86 16.52
C ALA A 44 10.85 7.55 18.02
N GLY A 45 10.82 6.26 18.35
CA GLY A 45 10.82 5.77 19.74
C GLY A 45 9.46 5.83 20.44
N SER A 46 8.43 6.33 19.75
CA SER A 46 7.04 6.19 20.19
C SER A 46 6.40 4.91 19.66
N GLU A 47 5.24 4.57 20.22
CA GLU A 47 4.38 3.52 19.71
C GLU A 47 3.06 4.10 19.21
N HIS A 48 2.48 3.48 18.18
CA HIS A 48 1.15 3.79 17.70
C HIS A 48 0.47 2.50 17.23
N LEU A 49 -0.79 2.28 17.65
CA LEU A 49 -1.49 0.99 17.45
C LEU A 49 -0.72 -0.23 18.00
N GLY A 50 0.11 -0.04 19.04
CA GLY A 50 0.95 -1.10 19.61
C GLY A 50 2.14 -1.50 18.72
N LEU A 51 2.49 -0.69 17.73
CA LEU A 51 3.62 -0.91 16.84
C LEU A 51 4.66 0.21 16.97
N PRO A 52 5.96 -0.09 16.80
CA PRO A 52 7.01 0.91 16.88
C PRO A 52 6.91 1.93 15.75
N VAL A 53 7.18 3.19 16.07
CA VAL A 53 7.29 4.29 15.12
C VAL A 53 8.76 4.70 14.96
N PHE A 54 9.17 4.87 13.71
CA PHE A 54 10.52 5.28 13.33
C PHE A 54 10.49 6.63 12.60
N ASP A 55 11.64 7.31 12.57
CA ASP A 55 11.80 8.54 11.80
C ASP A 55 12.01 8.25 10.32
N THR A 56 12.64 7.13 9.98
CA THR A 56 12.97 6.75 8.61
C THR A 56 12.47 5.34 8.26
N VAL A 57 12.18 5.12 6.97
CA VAL A 57 11.83 3.78 6.46
C VAL A 57 13.01 2.81 6.58
N ARG A 58 14.25 3.31 6.47
CA ARG A 58 15.46 2.49 6.63
C ARG A 58 15.56 1.86 8.01
N ASP A 59 15.30 2.64 9.06
CA ASP A 59 15.34 2.13 10.44
C ASP A 59 14.22 1.12 10.68
N ALA A 60 13.02 1.41 10.16
CA ALA A 60 11.89 0.49 10.24
C ALA A 60 12.19 -0.85 9.53
N VAL A 61 12.75 -0.82 8.32
CA VAL A 61 13.16 -2.03 7.59
C VAL A 61 14.22 -2.81 8.35
N SER A 62 15.26 -2.12 8.83
CA SER A 62 16.36 -2.75 9.56
C SER A 62 15.91 -3.45 10.85
N ALA A 63 14.88 -2.91 11.51
CA ALA A 63 14.35 -3.46 12.75
C ALA A 63 13.30 -4.56 12.55
N THR A 64 12.62 -4.61 11.40
CA THR A 64 11.40 -5.42 11.22
C THR A 64 11.39 -6.33 9.99
N ASP A 65 12.43 -6.26 9.16
CA ASP A 65 12.51 -6.93 7.87
C ASP A 65 11.30 -6.65 6.97
N ALA A 66 10.70 -5.45 7.06
CA ALA A 66 9.56 -5.07 6.23
C ALA A 66 9.88 -5.26 4.73
N ASN A 67 8.96 -5.87 3.99
CA ASN A 67 9.11 -6.15 2.56
C ASN A 67 8.02 -5.48 1.70
N SER A 68 7.18 -4.67 2.32
CA SER A 68 6.18 -3.86 1.63
C SER A 68 5.98 -2.55 2.38
N ALA A 69 5.63 -1.48 1.67
CA ALA A 69 5.27 -0.20 2.26
C ALA A 69 3.92 0.29 1.74
N VAL A 70 3.20 1.03 2.58
CA VAL A 70 2.02 1.81 2.18
C VAL A 70 2.16 3.25 2.65
N ILE A 71 1.86 4.18 1.75
CA ILE A 71 2.09 5.61 1.94
C ILE A 71 0.76 6.34 2.05
N PHE A 72 0.54 6.96 3.22
CA PHE A 72 -0.57 7.87 3.53
C PHE A 72 -0.09 9.32 3.75
N VAL A 73 1.12 9.62 3.25
CA VAL A 73 1.76 10.94 3.37
C VAL A 73 1.08 11.96 2.44
N PRO A 74 0.87 13.22 2.86
CA PRO A 74 0.27 14.26 2.01
C PRO A 74 0.98 14.46 0.67
N ALA A 75 0.23 14.85 -0.36
CA ALA A 75 0.70 14.93 -1.75
C ALA A 75 2.04 15.68 -1.96
N PRO A 76 2.31 16.83 -1.29
CA PRO A 76 3.58 17.54 -1.46
C PRO A 76 4.83 16.74 -1.04
N PHE A 77 4.67 15.70 -0.22
CA PHE A 77 5.79 14.91 0.32
C PHE A 77 5.74 13.44 -0.13
N ALA A 78 4.65 13.02 -0.78
CA ALA A 78 4.41 11.64 -1.15
C ALA A 78 5.46 11.07 -2.12
N ALA A 79 5.93 11.86 -3.09
CA ALA A 79 6.94 11.43 -4.05
C ALA A 79 8.29 11.14 -3.37
N ASP A 80 8.67 11.97 -2.38
CA ASP A 80 9.88 11.77 -1.59
C ASP A 80 9.76 10.51 -0.71
N SER A 81 8.61 10.27 -0.09
CA SER A 81 8.36 9.02 0.65
C SER A 81 8.42 7.76 -0.21
N VAL A 82 8.03 7.81 -1.50
CA VAL A 82 8.22 6.68 -2.42
C VAL A 82 9.71 6.42 -2.64
N ILE A 83 10.49 7.48 -2.87
CA ILE A 83 11.94 7.38 -3.07
C ILE A 83 12.60 6.82 -1.80
N GLU A 84 12.22 7.31 -0.62
CA GLU A 84 12.72 6.81 0.66
C GLU A 84 12.46 5.30 0.83
N CYS A 85 11.24 4.84 0.52
CA CYS A 85 10.91 3.41 0.56
C CYS A 85 11.79 2.59 -0.39
N ALA A 86 12.00 3.09 -1.61
CA ALA A 86 12.81 2.41 -2.60
C ALA A 86 14.30 2.37 -2.24
N ASP A 87 14.84 3.46 -1.67
CA ASP A 87 16.22 3.56 -1.21
C ASP A 87 16.45 2.73 0.07
N ALA A 88 15.41 2.48 0.86
CA ALA A 88 15.42 1.52 1.98
C ALA A 88 15.31 0.06 1.53
N GLY A 89 15.15 -0.20 0.22
CA GLY A 89 15.13 -1.54 -0.35
C GLY A 89 13.77 -2.25 -0.28
N ILE A 90 12.67 -1.52 -0.05
CA ILE A 90 11.31 -2.11 -0.04
C ILE A 90 10.94 -2.60 -1.45
N PRO A 91 10.70 -3.90 -1.66
CA PRO A 91 10.37 -4.44 -2.99
C PRO A 91 9.01 -4.00 -3.55
N PHE A 92 8.01 -3.76 -2.70
CA PHE A 92 6.66 -3.41 -3.13
C PHE A 92 6.12 -2.21 -2.36
N ILE A 93 5.80 -1.13 -3.09
CA ILE A 93 5.40 0.16 -2.53
C ILE A 93 3.99 0.48 -3.03
N THR A 94 3.07 0.76 -2.11
CA THR A 94 1.71 1.20 -2.43
C THR A 94 1.52 2.67 -2.06
N LEU A 95 1.33 3.52 -3.06
CA LEU A 95 1.05 4.93 -2.89
C LEU A 95 -0.46 5.18 -2.96
N ILE A 96 -1.10 5.46 -1.82
CA ILE A 96 -2.54 5.75 -1.75
C ILE A 96 -2.83 7.19 -2.15
N THR A 97 -1.96 8.11 -1.74
CA THR A 97 -2.14 9.56 -1.84
C THR A 97 -2.60 10.03 -3.23
N GLU A 98 -3.68 10.80 -3.25
CA GLU A 98 -4.18 11.52 -4.41
C GLU A 98 -3.58 12.93 -4.51
N GLY A 99 -3.49 13.47 -5.72
CA GLY A 99 -3.09 14.85 -5.97
C GLY A 99 -1.58 15.07 -6.03
N VAL A 100 -0.79 14.00 -6.15
CA VAL A 100 0.65 14.10 -6.39
C VAL A 100 0.88 14.72 -7.77
N PRO A 101 1.72 15.77 -7.90
CA PRO A 101 1.99 16.37 -9.20
C PRO A 101 2.50 15.33 -10.21
N ALA A 102 1.90 15.29 -11.40
CA ALA A 102 2.28 14.31 -12.43
C ALA A 102 3.78 14.37 -12.76
N HIS A 103 4.38 15.55 -12.73
CA HIS A 103 5.82 15.74 -12.96
C HIS A 103 6.70 15.05 -11.91
N ASP A 104 6.25 15.01 -10.65
CA ASP A 104 6.97 14.30 -9.60
C ASP A 104 6.86 12.78 -9.79
N MET A 105 5.69 12.29 -10.19
CA MET A 105 5.51 10.87 -10.54
C MET A 105 6.36 10.43 -11.75
N VAL A 106 6.54 11.30 -12.75
CA VAL A 106 7.46 11.04 -13.88
C VAL A 106 8.90 10.87 -13.37
N ARG A 107 9.35 11.75 -12.47
CA ARG A 107 10.69 11.68 -11.87
C ARG A 107 10.87 10.42 -11.01
N VAL A 108 9.89 10.10 -10.18
CA VAL A 108 9.85 8.88 -9.36
C VAL A 108 9.97 7.64 -10.26
N ASN A 109 9.11 7.51 -11.27
CA ASN A 109 9.15 6.37 -12.19
C ASN A 109 10.50 6.26 -12.92
N ALA A 110 11.08 7.38 -13.36
CA ALA A 110 12.38 7.40 -14.02
C ALA A 110 13.51 6.95 -13.08
N LYS A 111 13.50 7.39 -11.82
CA LYS A 111 14.46 6.95 -10.80
C LYS A 111 14.30 5.46 -10.49
N LEU A 112 13.08 5.01 -10.20
CA LEU A 112 12.82 3.60 -9.86
C LEU A 112 13.28 2.66 -10.97
N LYS A 113 12.99 2.97 -12.24
CA LYS A 113 13.43 2.16 -13.40
C LYS A 113 14.95 2.09 -13.57
N ARG A 114 15.67 3.14 -13.18
CA ARG A 114 17.13 3.23 -13.35
C ARG A 114 17.91 2.66 -12.18
N GLU A 115 17.39 2.84 -10.96
CA GLU A 115 18.17 2.75 -9.72
C GLU A 115 17.59 1.77 -8.71
N SER A 116 16.37 1.23 -8.93
CA SER A 116 15.69 0.37 -7.96
C SER A 116 15.10 -0.88 -8.61
N ARG A 117 14.81 -1.89 -7.79
CA ARG A 117 14.00 -3.06 -8.15
C ARG A 117 12.59 -3.01 -7.58
N SER A 118 12.26 -1.91 -6.91
CA SER A 118 10.97 -1.72 -6.25
C SER A 118 9.86 -1.59 -7.28
N LEU A 119 8.74 -2.27 -7.06
CA LEU A 119 7.51 -2.06 -7.80
C LEU A 119 6.67 -1.01 -7.08
N LEU A 120 6.14 -0.04 -7.83
CA LEU A 120 5.25 1.00 -7.32
C LEU A 120 3.82 0.80 -7.83
N LEU A 121 2.88 0.62 -6.91
CA LEU A 121 1.44 0.65 -7.14
C LEU A 121 0.87 2.04 -6.78
N GLY A 122 -0.03 2.61 -7.59
CA GLY A 122 -0.57 3.97 -7.40
C GLY A 122 0.25 5.05 -8.12
N GLY A 123 0.15 6.36 -7.85
CA GLY A 123 -0.65 7.03 -6.81
C GLY A 123 -2.15 7.05 -7.07
N ASN A 124 -2.88 7.77 -6.20
CA ASN A 124 -4.34 7.89 -6.26
C ASN A 124 -5.03 6.54 -6.46
N CYS A 125 -4.78 5.60 -5.54
CA CYS A 125 -5.24 4.23 -5.69
C CYS A 125 -5.86 3.66 -4.41
N ALA A 126 -6.71 2.65 -4.58
CA ALA A 126 -7.31 1.94 -3.45
C ALA A 126 -6.35 0.94 -2.78
N GLY A 127 -5.23 0.62 -3.46
CA GLY A 127 -4.23 -0.35 -3.02
C GLY A 127 -4.47 -1.76 -3.57
N ILE A 128 -4.09 -2.77 -2.80
CA ILE A 128 -4.13 -4.19 -3.19
C ILE A 128 -4.69 -5.07 -2.08
N ILE A 129 -5.42 -6.12 -2.44
CA ILE A 129 -5.93 -7.11 -1.50
C ILE A 129 -5.89 -8.51 -2.10
N SER A 130 -5.29 -9.45 -1.37
CA SER A 130 -5.41 -10.89 -1.57
C SER A 130 -6.35 -11.42 -0.48
N PRO A 131 -7.60 -11.78 -0.81
CA PRO A 131 -8.63 -12.07 0.19
C PRO A 131 -8.20 -13.17 1.17
N GLY A 132 -8.40 -12.92 2.46
CA GLY A 132 -8.04 -13.83 3.56
C GLY A 132 -6.55 -13.93 3.87
N LYS A 133 -5.70 -13.11 3.22
CA LYS A 133 -4.25 -13.13 3.42
C LYS A 133 -3.67 -11.77 3.81
N CYS A 134 -3.84 -10.78 2.94
CA CYS A 134 -3.21 -9.48 3.09
C CYS A 134 -4.01 -8.40 2.37
N LYS A 135 -4.24 -7.28 3.05
CA LYS A 135 -4.84 -6.06 2.52
C LYS A 135 -3.88 -4.90 2.76
N ILE A 136 -3.49 -4.21 1.70
CA ILE A 136 -2.70 -2.99 1.76
C ILE A 136 -3.47 -1.87 1.07
N GLY A 137 -3.96 -0.91 1.85
CA GLY A 137 -4.73 0.24 1.35
C GLY A 137 -6.12 0.35 1.96
N ILE A 138 -7.01 1.01 1.23
CA ILE A 138 -8.25 1.59 1.77
C ILE A 138 -9.52 0.79 1.45
N MET A 139 -9.38 -0.36 0.79
CA MET A 139 -10.52 -1.21 0.41
C MET A 139 -11.23 -1.78 1.64
N PRO A 140 -12.57 -1.92 1.61
CA PRO A 140 -13.33 -2.56 2.69
C PRO A 140 -13.16 -4.08 2.63
N GLY A 141 -12.42 -4.68 3.57
CA GLY A 141 -12.03 -6.09 3.47
C GLY A 141 -13.19 -7.10 3.53
N ASN A 142 -14.33 -6.72 4.11
CA ASN A 142 -15.47 -7.59 4.37
C ASN A 142 -16.31 -7.98 3.14
N ILE A 143 -16.11 -7.30 1.99
CA ILE A 143 -16.81 -7.64 0.74
C ILE A 143 -16.04 -8.62 -0.15
N PHE A 144 -14.80 -8.94 0.22
CA PHE A 144 -13.91 -9.80 -0.54
C PHE A 144 -13.99 -11.24 -0.04
N GLN A 145 -13.94 -12.19 -0.98
CA GLN A 145 -13.94 -13.63 -0.68
C GLN A 145 -12.88 -14.32 -1.55
N PRO A 146 -12.11 -15.29 -1.02
CA PRO A 146 -11.18 -16.06 -1.85
C PRO A 146 -11.88 -16.75 -3.01
N GLY A 147 -11.30 -16.65 -4.21
CA GLY A 147 -11.85 -17.20 -5.45
C GLY A 147 -10.84 -17.21 -6.60
N PRO A 148 -11.25 -17.58 -7.83
CA PRO A 148 -10.35 -17.73 -8.97
C PRO A 148 -10.18 -16.44 -9.80
N VAL A 149 -10.97 -15.38 -9.55
CA VAL A 149 -10.99 -14.18 -10.40
C VAL A 149 -9.92 -13.16 -9.99
N GLY A 150 -9.01 -12.80 -10.88
CA GLY A 150 -8.13 -11.63 -10.70
C GLY A 150 -8.82 -10.36 -11.16
N LEU A 151 -8.64 -9.24 -10.45
CA LEU A 151 -9.24 -7.96 -10.81
C LEU A 151 -8.20 -6.84 -10.82
N VAL A 152 -8.17 -6.05 -11.88
CA VAL A 152 -7.33 -4.86 -12.00
C VAL A 152 -8.21 -3.68 -12.39
N SER A 153 -8.08 -2.55 -11.69
CA SER A 153 -8.95 -1.40 -11.89
C SER A 153 -8.24 -0.07 -11.62
N ARG A 154 -8.67 0.97 -12.33
CA ARG A 154 -8.25 2.37 -12.10
C ARG A 154 -9.16 3.12 -11.14
N SER A 155 -10.32 2.57 -10.79
CA SER A 155 -11.32 3.21 -9.93
C SER A 155 -11.44 2.49 -8.60
N GLY A 156 -11.59 3.22 -7.49
CA GLY A 156 -11.81 2.63 -6.16
C GLY A 156 -13.21 2.02 -6.05
N THR A 157 -14.24 2.85 -5.95
CA THR A 157 -15.61 2.42 -5.65
C THR A 157 -16.21 1.47 -6.68
N LEU A 158 -15.92 1.65 -7.97
CA LEU A 158 -16.36 0.70 -9.00
C LEU A 158 -15.72 -0.68 -8.82
N THR A 159 -14.49 -0.76 -8.31
CA THR A 159 -13.88 -2.05 -7.94
C THR A 159 -14.70 -2.74 -6.86
N TYR A 160 -15.22 -1.99 -5.89
CA TYR A 160 -15.98 -2.55 -4.77
C TYR A 160 -17.31 -3.13 -5.25
N GLU A 161 -17.96 -2.45 -6.20
CA GLU A 161 -19.18 -2.95 -6.83
C GLU A 161 -18.95 -4.27 -7.58
N ILE A 162 -17.89 -4.33 -8.41
CA ILE A 162 -17.56 -5.56 -9.14
C ILE A 162 -17.16 -6.70 -8.19
N VAL A 163 -16.37 -6.40 -7.15
CA VAL A 163 -16.01 -7.37 -6.11
C VAL A 163 -17.25 -7.90 -5.40
N TRP A 164 -18.16 -7.02 -5.02
CA TRP A 164 -19.41 -7.40 -4.35
C TRP A 164 -20.25 -8.34 -5.20
N GLU A 165 -20.41 -8.06 -6.49
CA GLU A 165 -21.16 -8.92 -7.41
C GLU A 165 -20.46 -10.27 -7.64
N LEU A 166 -19.13 -10.29 -7.77
CA LEU A 166 -18.35 -11.54 -7.85
C LEU A 166 -18.50 -12.40 -6.59
N THR A 167 -18.45 -11.77 -5.40
CA THR A 167 -18.63 -12.45 -4.11
C THR A 167 -20.05 -13.01 -3.98
N ARG A 168 -21.08 -12.21 -4.31
CA ARG A 168 -22.49 -12.66 -4.27
C ARG A 168 -22.80 -13.77 -5.26
N ALA A 169 -22.10 -13.81 -6.39
CA ALA A 169 -22.19 -14.91 -7.36
C ALA A 169 -21.43 -16.18 -6.92
N GLY A 170 -20.78 -16.17 -5.75
CA GLY A 170 -19.99 -17.29 -5.25
C GLY A 170 -18.66 -17.51 -6.00
N LEU A 171 -18.22 -16.52 -6.78
CA LEU A 171 -16.98 -16.61 -7.54
C LEU A 171 -15.78 -16.22 -6.67
N GLY A 172 -15.85 -15.07 -5.97
CA GLY A 172 -14.72 -14.54 -5.19
C GLY A 172 -13.55 -14.05 -6.05
N GLN A 173 -12.41 -13.75 -5.43
CA GLN A 173 -11.24 -13.13 -6.05
C GLN A 173 -9.91 -13.76 -5.60
N THR A 174 -8.90 -13.75 -6.47
CA THR A 174 -7.51 -14.14 -6.16
C THR A 174 -6.77 -12.98 -5.51
N THR A 175 -6.60 -11.90 -6.26
CA THR A 175 -6.04 -10.62 -5.85
C THR A 175 -6.73 -9.52 -6.64
N CYS A 176 -7.12 -8.44 -5.95
CA CYS A 176 -7.65 -7.23 -6.56
C CYS A 176 -6.63 -6.10 -6.44
N VAL A 177 -6.31 -5.46 -7.56
CA VAL A 177 -5.28 -4.42 -7.67
C VAL A 177 -5.90 -3.13 -8.19
N GLY A 178 -5.99 -2.13 -7.31
CA GLY A 178 -6.29 -0.76 -7.68
C GLY A 178 -5.02 -0.08 -8.19
N ILE A 179 -4.86 0.07 -9.50
CA ILE A 179 -3.64 0.67 -10.10
C ILE A 179 -3.63 2.20 -10.07
N GLY A 180 -4.77 2.80 -9.75
CA GLY A 180 -4.92 4.23 -9.54
C GLY A 180 -5.46 5.03 -10.73
N GLY A 181 -5.99 6.21 -10.41
CA GLY A 181 -6.64 7.11 -11.34
C GLY A 181 -5.70 8.05 -12.09
N ASP A 182 -4.52 8.30 -11.53
CA ASP A 182 -3.58 9.33 -12.01
C ASP A 182 -3.10 9.09 -13.45
N PRO A 183 -2.76 10.17 -14.19
CA PRO A 183 -2.27 10.07 -15.57
C PRO A 183 -0.91 9.37 -15.67
N VAL A 184 -0.11 9.42 -14.60
CA VAL A 184 1.19 8.75 -14.49
C VAL A 184 1.11 7.76 -13.33
N PRO A 185 0.59 6.55 -13.55
CA PRO A 185 0.62 5.50 -12.53
C PRO A 185 2.06 5.04 -12.32
N GLY A 186 2.27 4.21 -11.31
CA GLY A 186 3.55 3.63 -10.95
C GLY A 186 4.07 2.63 -11.99
N LEU A 187 4.89 1.69 -11.53
CA LEU A 187 5.54 0.75 -12.42
C LEU A 187 4.61 -0.43 -12.74
N ARG A 188 4.50 -0.73 -14.04
CA ARG A 188 3.82 -1.90 -14.59
C ARG A 188 4.84 -2.99 -14.88
#